data_AF-A0A8C2UA19-F1
#
_entry.id   AF-A0A8C2UA19-F1
#
_cell.length_a   1.000
_cell.length_b   1.000
_cell.length_c   1.000
_cell.angle_alpha   90.00
_cell.angle_beta   90.00
_cell.angle_gamma   90.00
#
_symmetry.space_group_name_H-M   'P 1'
#
loop_
_entity.id
_entity.type
_entity.pdbx_description
1 polymer ?
#
loop_
_entity_poly.entity_id
_entity_poly.type
_entity_poly.pdbx_seq_one_letter_code
_entity_poly.pdbx_strand_id
1 'polypeptide(L)' 'MAAGGAQLGGSAVSVPPAPPAPPLGVTGWVRAAFRFVTDRNDFRRNLLLNVGLFAAGVWVARNMADIDLMAPQPGT' A
#
# COMPACT_ATOMS: atom_id res chain seq x y z
N MET A 1 -41.61 -11.28 -42.42
CA MET A 1 -42.08 -9.87 -42.33
C MET A 1 -42.52 -9.65 -40.89
N ALA A 2 -42.12 -8.66 -40.10
CA ALA A 2 -41.29 -7.47 -40.26
C ALA A 2 -40.69 -7.16 -38.85
N ALA A 3 -39.43 -6.71 -38.75
CA ALA A 3 -39.04 -5.33 -38.40
C ALA A 3 -39.85 -4.70 -37.25
N GLY A 4 -39.31 -4.11 -36.19
CA GLY A 4 -37.97 -3.61 -35.92
C GLY A 4 -38.15 -2.61 -34.79
N GLY A 5 -37.56 -2.87 -33.62
CA GLY A 5 -37.58 -1.95 -32.49
C GLY A 5 -36.42 -0.98 -32.62
N ALA A 6 -36.63 0.14 -33.31
CA ALA A 6 -35.63 1.18 -33.47
C ALA A 6 -35.27 1.81 -32.11
N GLN A 7 -34.01 1.64 -31.73
CA GLN A 7 -33.40 2.20 -30.54
C GLN A 7 -33.20 3.72 -30.78
N LEU A 8 -34.01 4.53 -30.12
CA LEU A 8 -33.98 5.98 -30.21
C LEU A 8 -32.76 6.54 -29.46
N GLY A 9 -31.77 6.96 -30.25
CA GLY A 9 -30.99 8.18 -30.10
C GLY A 9 -30.75 8.74 -28.69
N GLY A 10 -29.84 8.11 -27.94
CA GLY A 10 -29.02 8.81 -26.97
C GLY A 10 -27.69 9.14 -27.65
N SER A 11 -27.41 10.43 -27.92
CA SER A 11 -26.10 10.87 -28.38
C SER A 11 -25.07 10.49 -27.34
N ALA A 12 -24.39 9.36 -27.56
CA ALA A 12 -23.17 9.02 -26.87
C ALA A 12 -22.14 10.07 -27.28
N VAL A 13 -22.02 11.13 -26.47
CA VAL A 13 -20.80 11.92 -26.45
C VAL A 13 -19.71 10.93 -26.09
N SER A 14 -18.95 10.51 -27.10
CA SER A 14 -17.74 9.74 -26.91
C SER A 14 -16.80 10.63 -26.09
N VAL A 15 -16.79 10.44 -24.78
CA VAL A 15 -15.71 10.95 -23.95
C VAL A 15 -14.45 10.31 -24.51
N PRO A 16 -13.51 11.08 -25.09
CA PRO A 16 -12.28 10.50 -25.59
C PRO A 16 -11.61 9.77 -24.42
N PRO A 17 -11.06 8.56 -24.63
CA PRO A 17 -10.34 7.87 -23.58
C PRO A 17 -9.29 8.83 -23.02
N ALA A 18 -9.31 9.02 -21.69
CA ALA A 18 -8.35 9.88 -21.02
C ALA A 18 -6.94 9.47 -21.46
N PRO A 19 -6.06 10.43 -21.79
CA PRO A 19 -4.70 10.10 -22.19
C PRO A 19 -4.07 9.21 -21.11
N PRO A 20 -3.26 8.20 -21.50
CA PRO A 20 -2.61 7.33 -20.55
C PRO A 20 -1.88 8.20 -19.52
N ALA A 21 -2.17 7.95 -18.23
CA ALA A 21 -1.56 8.71 -17.16
C ALA A 21 -0.04 8.69 -17.36
N PRO A 22 0.65 9.84 -17.30
CA PRO A 22 2.09 9.89 -17.50
C PRO A 22 2.75 8.91 -16.51
N PRO A 23 3.82 8.21 -16.93
CA PRO A 23 4.52 7.27 -16.07
C PRO A 23 4.88 7.96 -14.76
N LEU A 24 4.65 7.27 -13.65
CA LEU A 24 4.78 7.83 -12.32
C LEU A 24 6.25 8.21 -12.07
N GLY A 25 6.61 9.46 -12.38
CA GLY A 25 7.94 9.98 -12.10
C GLY A 25 8.22 9.99 -10.59
N VAL A 26 9.48 10.20 -10.20
CA VAL A 26 9.90 10.22 -8.79
C VAL A 26 9.00 11.09 -7.92
N THR A 27 8.63 12.28 -8.40
CA THR A 27 7.71 13.18 -7.69
C THR A 27 6.30 12.60 -7.53
N GLY A 28 5.80 11.88 -8.53
CA GLY A 28 4.53 11.17 -8.46
C GLY A 28 4.57 9.99 -7.49
N TRP A 29 5.69 9.27 -7.45
CA TRP A 29 5.94 8.20 -6.49
C TRP A 29 6.01 8.73 -5.04
N VAL A 30 6.76 9.80 -4.81
CA VAL A 30 6.83 10.46 -3.48
C VAL A 30 5.45 10.94 -3.05
N ARG A 31 4.68 11.55 -3.95
CA ARG A 31 3.32 12.02 -3.65
C ARG A 31 2.36 10.86 -3.35
N ALA A 32 2.50 9.74 -4.05
CA ALA A 32 1.72 8.53 -3.78
C ALA A 32 2.09 7.91 -2.42
N ALA A 33 3.38 7.87 -2.07
CA ALA A 33 3.84 7.42 -0.76
C ALA A 33 3.33 8.34 0.37
N PHE A 34 3.35 9.65 0.14
CA PHE A 34 2.83 10.62 1.11
C PHE A 34 1.31 10.48 1.28
N ARG A 35 0.56 10.28 0.18
CA ARG A 35 -0.87 9.96 0.25
C ARG A 35 -1.10 8.64 0.97
N PHE A 36 -0.32 7.60 0.70
CA PHE A 36 -0.45 6.30 1.37
C PHE A 36 -0.23 6.38 2.90
N VAL A 37 0.72 7.19 3.36
CA VAL A 37 0.95 7.40 4.80
C VAL A 37 -0.16 8.25 5.43
N THR A 38 -0.61 9.30 4.73
CA THR A 38 -1.60 10.26 5.23
C THR A 38 -3.05 9.78 5.09
N ASP A 39 -3.33 8.84 4.20
CA ASP A 39 -4.63 8.19 4.03
C ASP A 39 -4.89 7.28 5.23
N ARG A 40 -5.55 7.84 6.24
CA ARG A 40 -5.79 7.20 7.53
C ARG A 40 -6.84 6.09 7.46
N ASN A 41 -7.49 5.88 6.31
CA ASN A 41 -8.63 4.97 6.19
C ASN A 41 -8.24 3.51 5.87
N ASP A 42 -6.96 3.21 5.69
CA ASP A 42 -6.57 1.91 5.18
C ASP A 42 -6.24 0.90 6.28
N PHE A 43 -7.11 -0.11 6.41
CA PHE A 43 -6.79 -1.42 6.98
C PHE A 43 -5.38 -1.88 6.60
N ARG A 44 -4.93 -1.57 5.37
CA ARG A 44 -3.58 -1.87 4.87
C ARG A 44 -2.47 -1.16 5.64
N ARG A 45 -2.60 0.13 5.96
CA ARG A 45 -1.61 0.85 6.77
C ARG A 45 -1.61 0.32 8.19
N ASN A 46 -2.79 0.12 8.78
CA ASN A 46 -2.88 -0.42 10.14
C ASN A 46 -2.30 -1.83 10.22
N LEU A 47 -2.58 -2.68 9.24
CA LEU A 47 -2.01 -4.02 9.12
C LEU A 47 -0.48 -3.97 8.94
N LEU A 48 0.02 -3.13 8.04
CA LEU A 48 1.47 -2.95 7.83
C LEU A 48 2.18 -2.45 9.09
N LEU A 49 1.57 -1.51 9.81
CA LEU A 49 2.13 -1.01 11.07
C LEU A 49 2.13 -2.08 12.15
N ASN A 50 1.04 -2.85 12.32
CA ASN A 50 0.98 -3.92 13.32
C ASN A 50 1.97 -5.06 13.00
N VAL A 51 2.05 -5.48 11.74
CA VAL A 51 3.00 -6.51 11.30
C VAL A 51 4.44 -6.03 11.44
N GLY A 52 4.73 -4.79 11.04
CA GLY A 52 6.05 -4.19 11.19
C GLY A 52 6.47 -4.04 12.65
N LEU A 53 5.56 -3.57 13.51
CA LEU A 53 5.81 -3.43 14.94
C LEU A 53 6.03 -4.80 15.60
N PHE A 54 5.25 -5.81 15.22
CA PHE A 54 5.43 -7.17 15.71
C PHE A 54 6.80 -7.75 15.31
N ALA A 55 7.18 -7.65 14.04
CA ALA A 55 8.47 -8.15 13.56
C ALA A 55 9.66 -7.42 14.21
N ALA A 56 9.57 -6.09 14.34
CA ALA A 56 10.57 -5.30 15.05
C ALA A 56 10.67 -5.72 16.52
N GLY A 57 9.55 -5.93 17.21
CA GLY A 57 9.53 -6.41 18.59
C GLY A 57 10.18 -7.78 18.76
N VAL A 58 9.88 -8.74 17.87
CA VAL A 58 10.53 -10.07 17.87
C VAL A 58 12.03 -9.95 17.63
N TRP A 59 12.44 -9.11 16.69
CA TRP A 59 13.86 -8.86 16.41
C TRP A 59 14.56 -8.23 17.62
N VAL A 60 13.97 -7.21 18.24
CA VAL A 60 14.51 -6.56 19.45
C VAL A 60 14.61 -7.56 20.59
N ALA A 61 13.57 -8.35 20.86
CA ALA A 61 13.61 -9.37 21.91
C ALA A 61 14.72 -10.40 21.68
N ARG A 62 14.94 -10.80 20.42
CA ARG A 62 16.02 -11.71 20.05
C ARG A 62 17.40 -11.09 20.24
N ASN A 63 17.61 -9.87 19.74
CA ASN A 63 18.92 -9.21 19.81
C ASN A 63 19.24 -8.67 21.21
N MET A 64 18.25 -8.24 22.00
CA MET A 64 18.47 -7.84 23.39
C MET A 64 18.69 -9.04 24.32
N ALA A 65 18.05 -10.19 24.09
CA ALA A 65 18.40 -11.42 24.82
C ALA A 65 19.86 -11.83 24.57
N ASP A 66 20.35 -11.66 23.34
CA ASP A 66 21.74 -11.97 22.99
C ASP A 66 22.75 -10.95 23.57
N ILE A 67 22.39 -9.66 23.67
CA ILE A 67 23.24 -8.60 24.27
C ILE A 67 23.21 -8.64 25.82
N ASP A 68 22.06 -8.96 26.43
CA ASP A 68 21.90 -9.02 27.89
C ASP A 68 22.40 -10.37 28.48
N LEU A 69 22.62 -11.39 27.64
CA LEU A 69 23.37 -12.60 27.97
C LEU A 69 24.89 -12.41 27.79
N MET A 70 25.41 -11.20 28.03
CA MET A 70 26.82 -10.93 28.32
C MET A 70 27.14 -11.05 29.83
N ALA A 71 26.35 -11.81 30.59
CA ALA A 71 26.85 -12.33 31.85
C ALA A 71 28.07 -13.20 31.54
N PRO A 72 29.27 -12.90 32.08
CA PRO A 72 30.42 -13.78 31.93
C PRO A 72 29.96 -15.18 32.34
N GLN A 73 30.07 -16.15 31.43
CA GLN A 73 29.90 -17.56 31.78
C GLN A 73 30.77 -17.78 33.02
N PRO A 74 30.23 -18.24 34.17
CA PRO A 74 31.03 -18.41 35.38
C PRO A 74 32.15 -19.40 35.07
N GLY A 75 33.34 -18.87 34.85
CA GLY A 75 34.55 -19.64 34.75
C GLY A 75 34.98 -20.00 36.16
N THR A 76 34.63 -21.23 36.55
CA THR A 76 35.29 -22.20 37.45
C THR A 76 34.23 -23.06 38.12
#